data_AF-A0AB34CA52-F1
#
_entry.id   AF-A0AB34CA52-F1
#
_cell.length_a   1.000
_cell.length_b   1.000
_cell.length_c   1.000
_cell.angle_alpha   90.00
_cell.angle_beta   90.00
_cell.angle_gamma   90.00
#
_symmetry.space_group_name_H-M   'P 1'
#
loop_
_entity.id
_entity.type
_entity.pdbx_description
1 polymer ?
#
loop_
_entity_poly.entity_id
_entity_poly.type
_entity_poly.pdbx_seq_one_letter_code
_entity_poly.pdbx_strand_id
1 'polypeptide(L)'
;MKLFLQGDQGKALCEHCQQVVGITYIRRDVPFSDGHGQAREILVGVCDHCATTVAIPPQSTPAIKDARKQQLTSIEARLPAVYLDVLDAAMHSVAQDAGVQMRKLFFSYYFSAPAVSGLEQVHSGFAAYLAEQVEARQLPAARSMKRLSLKVNHYVAEDLARLLETTRMTQTELLKSLIAQIRLDVLEGGNPAVIADLRQLTRLAL
;
A
#
# COMPACT_ATOMS: atom_id res chain seq x y z
N MET A 1 -33.87 3.87 -0.95
CA MET A 1 -32.98 5.03 -0.72
C MET A 1 -33.64 6.26 -1.31
N LYS A 2 -33.71 7.38 -0.59
CA LYS A 2 -34.14 8.67 -1.16
C LYS A 2 -32.97 9.25 -1.96
N LEU A 3 -33.22 9.65 -3.21
CA LEU A 3 -32.26 10.41 -4.02
C LEU A 3 -32.32 11.89 -3.62
N PHE A 4 -31.16 12.52 -3.52
CA PHE A 4 -31.06 13.95 -3.23
C PHE A 4 -30.57 14.70 -4.46
N LEU A 5 -31.14 15.87 -4.72
CA LEU A 5 -30.75 16.76 -5.80
C LEU A 5 -30.03 17.99 -5.24
N GLN A 6 -29.27 18.67 -6.11
CA GLN A 6 -28.70 19.96 -5.75
C GLN A 6 -29.84 20.97 -5.53
N GLY A 7 -29.75 21.71 -4.43
CA GLY A 7 -30.79 22.61 -3.95
C GLY A 7 -31.80 21.97 -2.98
N ASP A 8 -31.79 20.64 -2.83
CA ASP A 8 -32.63 20.00 -1.81
C ASP A 8 -32.29 20.53 -0.42
N GLN A 9 -33.32 20.65 0.43
CA GLN A 9 -33.17 21.13 1.80
C GLN A 9 -33.45 20.02 2.81
N GLY A 10 -32.86 20.17 3.99
CA GLY A 10 -33.04 19.24 5.11
C GLY A 10 -32.63 19.83 6.44
N LYS A 11 -32.44 18.96 7.44
CA LYS A 11 -31.88 19.31 8.73
C LYS A 11 -30.78 18.34 9.12
N ALA A 12 -29.73 18.82 9.76
CA ALA A 12 -28.64 18.00 10.30
C ALA A 12 -28.06 18.63 11.57
N LEU A 13 -27.33 17.83 12.37
CA LEU A 13 -26.54 18.36 13.47
C LEU A 13 -25.25 18.96 12.91
N CYS A 14 -24.95 20.21 13.26
CA CYS A 14 -23.70 20.86 12.88
C CYS A 14 -22.72 20.88 14.05
N GLU A 15 -21.57 20.23 13.91
CA GLU A 15 -20.52 20.21 14.94
C GLU A 15 -19.89 21.60 15.17
N HIS A 16 -19.91 22.48 14.18
CA HIS A 16 -19.40 23.85 14.35
C HIS A 16 -20.40 24.73 15.11
N CYS A 17 -21.69 24.63 14.78
CA CYS A 17 -22.74 25.44 15.43
C CYS A 17 -23.30 24.81 16.72
N GLN A 18 -22.97 23.54 17.00
CA GLN A 18 -23.43 22.78 18.18
C GLN A 18 -24.97 22.70 18.31
N GLN A 19 -25.69 22.69 17.18
CA GLN A 19 -27.15 22.63 17.15
C GLN A 19 -27.67 21.97 15.87
N VAL A 20 -28.96 21.63 15.86
CA VAL A 20 -29.66 21.19 14.64
C VAL A 20 -29.89 22.40 13.75
N VAL A 21 -29.40 22.35 12.52
CA VAL A 21 -29.43 23.45 11.55
C VAL A 21 -30.18 23.05 10.29
N GLY A 22 -30.67 24.05 9.56
CA GLY A 22 -31.04 23.88 8.15
C GLY A 22 -29.81 23.52 7.32
N ILE A 23 -30.01 22.65 6.33
CA ILE A 23 -28.98 22.32 5.35
C ILE A 23 -29.51 22.44 3.93
N THR A 24 -28.62 22.83 3.02
CA THR A 24 -28.86 22.83 1.58
C THR A 24 -27.86 21.92 0.89
N TYR A 25 -28.33 21.03 0.02
CA TYR A 25 -27.48 20.13 -0.75
C TYR A 25 -26.82 20.85 -1.93
N ILE A 26 -25.49 20.85 -1.99
CA ILE A 26 -24.70 21.47 -3.06
C ILE A 26 -23.54 20.57 -3.49
N ARG A 27 -22.92 20.88 -4.63
CA ARG A 27 -21.69 20.23 -5.10
C ARG A 27 -20.48 20.98 -4.56
N ARG A 28 -19.55 20.27 -3.91
CA ARG A 28 -18.27 20.80 -3.42
C ARG A 28 -17.22 19.71 -3.35
N ASP A 29 -15.97 20.15 -3.29
CA ASP A 29 -14.84 19.32 -2.90
C ASP A 29 -14.81 19.14 -1.38
N VAL A 30 -14.62 17.90 -0.92
CA VAL A 30 -14.56 17.56 0.51
C VAL A 30 -13.21 16.92 0.83
N PRO A 31 -12.35 17.55 1.63
CA PRO A 31 -11.10 16.93 2.08
C PRO A 31 -11.38 15.73 2.97
N PHE A 32 -10.53 14.72 2.90
CA PHE A 32 -10.59 13.59 3.83
C PHE A 32 -10.07 14.02 5.21
N SER A 33 -10.65 13.42 6.26
CA SER A 33 -10.32 13.73 7.66
C SER A 33 -8.89 13.41 8.04
N ASP A 34 -8.24 12.51 7.30
CA ASP A 34 -6.82 12.18 7.44
C ASP A 34 -5.90 13.26 6.82
N GLY A 35 -6.46 14.27 6.16
CA GLY A 35 -5.72 15.36 5.51
C GLY A 35 -5.14 15.00 4.14
N HIS A 36 -5.27 13.75 3.70
CA HIS A 36 -4.67 13.29 2.46
C HIS A 36 -5.74 13.24 1.37
N GLY A 37 -5.77 14.32 0.57
CA GLY A 37 -6.61 14.53 -0.60
C GLY A 37 -8.10 14.69 -0.33
N GLN A 38 -8.93 14.64 -1.39
CA GLN A 38 -10.32 15.06 -1.34
C GLN A 38 -11.20 14.32 -2.34
N ALA A 39 -12.48 14.17 -2.03
CA ALA A 39 -13.50 13.80 -3.00
C ALA A 39 -13.99 15.06 -3.73
N ARG A 40 -13.82 15.09 -5.05
CA ARG A 40 -14.14 16.27 -5.86
C ARG A 40 -15.59 16.26 -6.34
N GLU A 41 -16.22 17.44 -6.36
CA GLU A 41 -17.54 17.67 -6.96
C GLU A 41 -18.62 16.68 -6.49
N ILE A 42 -18.62 16.32 -5.21
CA ILE A 42 -19.62 15.42 -4.63
C ILE A 42 -20.80 16.19 -4.06
N LEU A 43 -21.98 15.55 -4.01
CA LEU A 43 -23.13 16.19 -3.38
C LEU A 43 -22.97 16.12 -1.85
N VAL A 44 -23.18 17.25 -1.18
CA VAL A 44 -23.04 17.42 0.26
C VAL A 44 -24.12 18.33 0.82
N GLY A 45 -24.61 18.03 2.02
CA GLY A 45 -25.46 18.94 2.80
C GLY A 45 -24.58 19.92 3.58
N VAL A 46 -24.78 21.21 3.32
CA VAL A 46 -24.03 22.30 3.93
C VAL A 46 -24.90 23.06 4.92
N CYS A 47 -24.34 23.38 6.09
CA CYS A 47 -25.01 24.18 7.11
C CYS A 47 -25.33 25.58 6.56
N ASP A 48 -26.60 25.98 6.65
CA ASP A 48 -27.06 27.28 6.16
C ASP A 48 -26.49 28.47 6.98
N HIS A 49 -25.88 28.22 8.15
CA HIS A 49 -25.32 29.25 9.02
C HIS A 49 -23.80 29.45 8.87
N CYS A 50 -23.02 28.37 8.89
CA CYS A 50 -21.54 28.44 8.88
C CYS A 50 -20.91 27.88 7.59
N ALA A 51 -21.72 27.43 6.64
CA ALA A 51 -21.28 26.86 5.36
C ALA A 51 -20.37 25.62 5.45
N THR A 52 -20.24 24.99 6.64
CA THR A 52 -19.54 23.72 6.84
C THR A 52 -20.34 22.56 6.24
N THR A 53 -19.65 21.59 5.64
CA THR A 53 -20.23 20.31 5.23
C THR A 53 -20.62 19.50 6.47
N VAL A 54 -21.91 19.18 6.61
CA VAL A 54 -22.46 18.47 7.78
C VAL A 54 -23.19 17.17 7.43
N ALA A 55 -23.42 16.92 6.14
CA ALA A 55 -24.01 15.67 5.67
C ALA A 55 -23.45 15.28 4.30
N ILE A 56 -23.31 13.97 4.05
CA ILE A 56 -22.98 13.42 2.74
C ILE A 56 -24.00 12.32 2.42
N PRO A 57 -24.82 12.45 1.38
CA PRO A 57 -25.81 11.44 1.03
C PRO A 57 -25.14 10.18 0.45
N PRO A 58 -25.74 8.99 0.60
CA PRO A 58 -25.14 7.72 0.16
C PRO A 58 -24.76 7.66 -1.33
N GLN A 59 -25.44 8.42 -2.19
CA GLN A 59 -25.15 8.52 -3.63
C GLN A 59 -23.77 9.12 -3.95
N SER A 60 -23.13 9.82 -3.00
CA SER A 60 -21.77 10.35 -3.14
C SER A 60 -20.69 9.31 -2.75
N THR A 61 -21.07 8.17 -2.14
CA THR A 61 -20.15 7.11 -1.70
C THR A 61 -19.26 6.55 -2.82
N PRO A 62 -19.77 6.28 -4.05
CA PRO A 62 -18.92 5.81 -5.13
C PRO A 62 -17.79 6.79 -5.47
N ALA A 63 -18.10 8.09 -5.58
CA ALA A 63 -17.11 9.13 -5.86
C ALA A 63 -16.05 9.26 -4.75
N ILE A 64 -16.47 9.13 -3.48
CA ILE A 64 -15.55 9.10 -2.34
C ILE A 64 -14.63 7.86 -2.40
N LYS A 65 -15.19 6.69 -2.69
CA LYS A 65 -14.44 5.44 -2.83
C LYS A 65 -13.40 5.54 -3.95
N ASP A 66 -13.78 6.13 -5.08
CA ASP A 66 -12.88 6.30 -6.22
C ASP A 66 -11.80 7.33 -5.93
N ALA A 67 -12.13 8.46 -5.28
CA ALA A 67 -11.14 9.42 -4.81
C ALA A 67 -10.13 8.79 -3.83
N ARG A 68 -10.57 7.92 -2.91
CA ARG A 68 -9.67 7.14 -2.04
C ARG A 68 -8.77 6.19 -2.81
N LYS A 69 -9.24 5.58 -3.91
CA LYS A 69 -8.40 4.75 -4.77
C LYS A 69 -7.41 5.56 -5.60
N GLN A 70 -7.80 6.76 -6.05
CA GLN A 70 -6.93 7.66 -6.82
C GLN A 70 -5.73 8.15 -6.01
N GLN A 71 -5.85 8.17 -4.68
CA GLN A 71 -4.74 8.48 -3.77
C GLN A 71 -3.76 7.33 -3.56
N LEU A 72 -4.06 6.12 -4.04
CA LEU A 72 -3.13 5.02 -3.93
C LEU A 72 -2.01 5.16 -4.95
N THR A 73 -0.78 5.29 -4.47
CA THR A 73 0.43 5.27 -5.29
C THR A 73 0.65 3.86 -5.80
N SER A 74 0.94 3.73 -7.10
CA SER A 74 1.24 2.43 -7.71
C SER A 74 2.75 2.20 -7.70
N ILE A 75 3.20 1.14 -7.04
CA ILE A 75 4.57 0.64 -7.10
C ILE A 75 4.61 -0.46 -8.15
N GLU A 76 5.47 -0.28 -9.15
CA GLU A 76 5.54 -1.15 -10.33
C GLU A 76 6.99 -1.53 -10.61
N ALA A 77 7.24 -2.82 -10.84
CA ALA A 77 8.55 -3.29 -11.26
C ALA A 77 8.44 -4.56 -12.11
N ARG A 78 9.45 -4.79 -12.94
CA ARG A 78 9.60 -6.05 -13.67
C ARG A 78 10.84 -6.77 -13.15
N LEU A 79 10.62 -7.92 -12.53
CA LEU A 79 11.64 -8.67 -11.80
C LEU A 79 11.83 -10.06 -12.43
N PRO A 80 13.01 -10.68 -12.33
CA PRO A 80 13.14 -12.09 -12.65
C PRO A 80 12.15 -12.90 -11.82
N ALA A 81 11.46 -13.86 -12.44
CA ALA A 81 10.38 -14.62 -11.83
C ALA A 81 10.77 -15.24 -10.48
N VAL A 82 12.01 -15.75 -10.41
CA VAL A 82 12.59 -16.36 -9.19
C VAL A 82 12.58 -15.44 -7.97
N TYR A 83 12.67 -14.12 -8.15
CA TYR A 83 12.57 -13.18 -7.03
C TYR A 83 11.14 -13.18 -6.45
N LEU A 84 10.12 -13.20 -7.31
CA LEU A 84 8.74 -13.28 -6.85
C LEU A 84 8.43 -14.66 -6.28
N ASP A 85 9.00 -15.71 -6.85
CA ASP A 85 8.81 -17.08 -6.34
C ASP A 85 9.43 -17.22 -4.93
N VAL A 86 10.59 -16.60 -4.68
CA VAL A 86 11.20 -16.53 -3.33
C VAL A 86 10.38 -15.69 -2.36
N LEU A 87 9.85 -14.54 -2.81
CA LEU A 87 8.94 -13.74 -1.98
C LEU A 87 7.70 -14.55 -1.58
N ASP A 88 7.09 -15.25 -2.54
CA ASP A 88 5.92 -16.08 -2.30
C ASP A 88 6.23 -17.25 -1.35
N ALA A 89 7.38 -17.89 -1.51
CA ALA A 89 7.84 -18.94 -0.60
C ALA A 89 8.04 -18.41 0.83
N ALA A 90 8.66 -17.23 0.98
CA ALA A 90 8.84 -16.58 2.28
C ALA A 90 7.47 -16.27 2.93
N MET A 91 6.54 -15.68 2.18
CA MET A 91 5.19 -15.40 2.68
C MET A 91 4.47 -16.67 3.15
N HIS A 92 4.50 -17.73 2.34
CA HIS A 92 3.86 -19.00 2.67
C HIS A 92 4.46 -19.65 3.94
N SER A 93 5.77 -19.52 4.14
CA SER A 93 6.43 -20.03 5.35
C SER A 93 6.03 -19.29 6.64
N VAL A 94 5.67 -18.00 6.55
CA VAL A 94 5.18 -17.20 7.68
C VAL A 94 3.73 -17.54 7.99
N ALA A 95 2.89 -17.65 6.95
CA ALA A 95 1.48 -18.01 7.04
C ALA A 95 1.06 -18.82 5.80
N GLN A 96 0.55 -20.04 6.02
CA GLN A 96 0.22 -20.98 4.94
C GLN A 96 -0.80 -20.43 3.93
N ASP A 97 -1.75 -19.60 4.40
CA ASP A 97 -2.79 -19.00 3.56
C ASP A 97 -2.34 -17.66 2.90
N ALA A 98 -1.09 -17.26 3.07
CA ALA A 98 -0.57 -16.03 2.48
C ALA A 98 -0.47 -16.17 0.94
N GLY A 99 -1.30 -15.40 0.24
CA GLY A 99 -1.27 -15.28 -1.21
C GLY A 99 -0.62 -13.99 -1.70
N VAL A 100 -0.65 -13.76 -3.01
CA VAL A 100 -0.08 -12.58 -3.69
C VAL A 100 -0.57 -11.25 -3.12
N GLN A 101 -1.80 -11.21 -2.58
CA GLN A 101 -2.37 -10.04 -1.91
C GLN A 101 -1.55 -9.57 -0.69
N MET A 102 -0.79 -10.46 -0.06
CA MET A 102 0.04 -10.16 1.11
C MET A 102 1.40 -9.56 0.77
N ARG A 103 1.81 -9.55 -0.51
CA ARG A 103 3.11 -8.95 -0.93
C ARG A 103 3.24 -7.50 -0.48
N LYS A 104 2.14 -6.74 -0.54
CA LYS A 104 2.10 -5.35 -0.05
C LYS A 104 2.49 -5.28 1.44
N LEU A 105 1.92 -6.16 2.27
CA LEU A 105 2.16 -6.15 3.71
C LEU A 105 3.63 -6.44 4.02
N PHE A 106 4.22 -7.44 3.35
CA PHE A 106 5.63 -7.75 3.50
C PHE A 106 6.49 -6.56 3.09
N PHE A 107 6.29 -5.99 1.90
CA PHE A 107 7.04 -4.80 1.50
C PHE A 107 6.84 -3.63 2.46
N SER A 108 5.62 -3.36 2.93
CA SER A 108 5.34 -2.28 3.89
C SER A 108 6.10 -2.46 5.21
N TYR A 109 6.21 -3.70 5.72
CA TYR A 109 7.03 -3.98 6.90
C TYR A 109 8.49 -3.52 6.69
N TYR A 110 9.10 -3.95 5.59
CA TYR A 110 10.49 -3.60 5.29
C TYR A 110 10.69 -2.14 4.85
N PHE A 111 9.68 -1.49 4.28
CA PHE A 111 9.74 -0.06 3.98
C PHE A 111 9.78 0.77 5.26
N SER A 112 9.00 0.38 6.25
CA SER A 112 8.91 1.09 7.54
C SER A 112 10.09 0.82 8.49
N ALA A 113 10.85 -0.26 8.25
CA ALA A 113 11.99 -0.62 9.08
C ALA A 113 13.15 0.39 8.89
N PRO A 114 13.97 0.63 9.93
CA PRO A 114 15.20 1.38 9.76
C PRO A 114 16.03 0.80 8.61
N ALA A 115 16.66 1.67 7.82
CA ALA A 115 17.42 1.24 6.65
C ALA A 115 18.46 0.18 7.05
N VAL A 116 18.25 -1.05 6.57
CA VAL A 116 19.17 -2.16 6.82
C VAL A 116 20.45 -1.87 6.05
N SER A 117 21.57 -1.78 6.75
CA SER A 117 22.88 -1.64 6.12
C SER A 117 23.19 -2.91 5.31
N GLY A 118 23.75 -2.76 4.11
CA GLY A 118 24.23 -3.89 3.32
C GLY A 118 23.21 -4.54 2.38
N LEU A 119 22.04 -3.93 2.15
CA LEU A 119 21.04 -4.41 1.19
C LEU A 119 21.62 -4.75 -0.20
N GLU A 120 22.54 -3.91 -0.69
CA GLU A 120 23.22 -4.15 -1.98
C GLU A 120 24.08 -5.41 -1.96
N GLN A 121 24.76 -5.67 -0.84
CA GLN A 121 25.59 -6.85 -0.69
C GLN A 121 24.75 -8.11 -0.54
N VAL A 122 23.63 -8.04 0.19
CA VAL A 122 22.64 -9.12 0.30
C VAL A 122 22.05 -9.47 -1.06
N HIS A 123 21.69 -8.46 -1.87
CA HIS A 123 21.25 -8.66 -3.24
C HIS A 123 22.32 -9.30 -4.11
N SER A 124 23.54 -8.78 -4.08
CA SER A 124 24.64 -9.26 -4.92
C SER A 124 24.98 -10.72 -4.60
N GLY A 125 25.03 -11.08 -3.31
CA GLY A 125 25.21 -12.47 -2.87
C GLY A 125 24.09 -13.39 -3.35
N PHE A 126 22.84 -12.93 -3.30
CA PHE A 126 21.72 -13.71 -3.84
C PHE A 126 21.79 -13.91 -5.35
N ALA A 127 22.13 -12.85 -6.09
CA ALA A 127 22.28 -12.92 -7.54
C ALA A 127 23.40 -13.87 -7.94
N ALA A 128 24.53 -13.85 -7.21
CA ALA A 128 25.64 -14.79 -7.41
C ALA A 128 25.20 -16.24 -7.12
N TYR A 129 24.55 -16.49 -5.98
CA TYR A 129 24.00 -17.80 -5.65
C TYR A 129 23.08 -18.34 -6.76
N LEU A 130 22.16 -17.51 -7.27
CA LEU A 130 21.28 -17.92 -8.37
C LEU A 130 22.06 -18.27 -9.65
N ALA A 131 23.10 -17.51 -9.98
CA ALA A 131 23.95 -17.78 -11.13
C ALA A 131 24.70 -19.12 -10.97
N GLU A 132 25.27 -19.37 -9.79
CA GLU A 132 25.93 -20.64 -9.47
C GLU A 132 24.95 -21.83 -9.59
N GLN A 133 23.72 -21.68 -9.11
CA GLN A 133 22.71 -22.75 -9.22
C GLN A 133 22.30 -23.03 -10.67
N VAL A 134 22.25 -22.00 -11.53
CA VAL A 134 21.97 -22.16 -12.96
C VAL A 134 23.10 -22.91 -13.64
N GLU A 135 24.35 -22.54 -13.35
CA GLU A 135 25.54 -23.18 -13.92
C GLU A 135 25.69 -24.63 -13.46
N ALA A 136 25.61 -24.88 -12.14
CA ALA A 136 25.75 -26.22 -11.56
C ALA A 136 24.70 -27.21 -12.09
N ARG A 137 23.50 -26.73 -12.44
CA ARG A 137 22.40 -27.53 -12.99
C ARG A 137 22.34 -27.53 -14.51
N GLN A 138 23.28 -26.86 -15.19
CA GLN A 138 23.33 -26.71 -16.65
C GLN A 138 22.01 -26.19 -17.24
N LEU A 139 21.36 -25.26 -16.53
CA LEU A 139 20.06 -24.72 -16.93
C LEU A 139 20.23 -23.62 -17.99
N PRO A 140 19.28 -23.49 -18.93
CA PRO A 140 19.32 -22.41 -19.90
C PRO A 140 19.20 -21.05 -19.19
N ALA A 141 19.88 -20.04 -19.71
CA ALA A 141 19.88 -18.68 -19.18
C ALA A 141 18.53 -17.92 -19.32
N ALA A 142 17.42 -18.63 -19.56
CA ALA A 142 16.11 -18.04 -19.77
C ALA A 142 15.62 -17.36 -18.47
N ARG A 143 15.77 -16.04 -18.42
CA ARG A 143 15.33 -15.19 -17.32
C ARG A 143 13.88 -14.80 -17.53
N SER A 144 12.96 -15.71 -17.20
CA SER A 144 11.53 -15.36 -17.14
C SER A 144 11.34 -14.13 -16.25
N MET A 145 10.59 -13.14 -16.73
CA MET A 145 10.37 -11.88 -16.02
C MET A 145 8.89 -11.77 -15.66
N LYS A 146 8.59 -11.50 -14.38
CA LYS A 146 7.23 -11.26 -13.88
C LYS A 146 7.07 -9.80 -13.46
N ARG A 147 5.86 -9.27 -13.61
CA ARG A 147 5.49 -7.93 -13.13
C ARG A 147 5.09 -8.01 -11.66
N LEU A 148 5.62 -7.09 -10.86
CA LEU A 148 5.14 -6.75 -9.53
C LEU A 148 4.34 -5.45 -9.64
N SER A 149 3.12 -5.45 -9.13
CA SER A 149 2.24 -4.28 -9.06
C SER A 149 1.60 -4.24 -7.68
N LEU A 150 1.76 -3.12 -6.98
CA LEU A 150 1.21 -2.90 -5.65
C LEU A 150 0.56 -1.52 -5.58
N LYS A 151 -0.58 -1.42 -4.88
CA LYS A 151 -1.24 -0.15 -4.58
C LYS A 151 -1.06 0.19 -3.10
N VAL A 152 -0.36 1.27 -2.82
CA VAL A 152 0.01 1.67 -1.46
C VAL A 152 -0.59 3.01 -1.09
N ASN A 153 -0.80 3.26 0.20
CA ASN A 153 -1.18 4.58 0.69
C ASN A 153 0.06 5.51 0.68
N HIS A 154 -0.15 6.78 0.99
CA HIS A 154 0.93 7.77 0.97
C HIS A 154 2.01 7.47 2.01
N TYR A 155 1.67 7.01 3.22
CA TYR A 155 2.67 6.66 4.25
C TYR A 155 3.68 5.62 3.74
N VAL A 156 3.19 4.54 3.14
CA VAL A 156 4.04 3.48 2.57
C VAL A 156 4.83 3.98 1.36
N ALA A 157 4.26 4.92 0.58
CA ALA A 157 4.98 5.55 -0.53
C ALA A 157 6.11 6.48 -0.04
N GLU A 158 5.90 7.23 1.03
CA GLU A 158 6.90 8.08 1.67
C GLU A 158 8.05 7.25 2.26
N ASP A 159 7.75 6.12 2.89
CA ASP A 159 8.77 5.21 3.40
C ASP A 159 9.60 4.58 2.28
N LEU A 160 8.96 4.19 1.17
CA LEU A 160 9.69 3.75 -0.02
C LEU A 160 10.59 4.88 -0.57
N ALA A 161 10.08 6.10 -0.68
CA ALA A 161 10.84 7.24 -1.19
C ALA A 161 12.08 7.51 -0.30
N ARG A 162 11.91 7.48 1.02
CA ARG A 162 13.00 7.62 1.99
C ARG A 162 14.08 6.56 1.80
N LEU A 163 13.69 5.31 1.58
CA LEU A 163 14.63 4.23 1.31
C LEU A 163 15.38 4.42 -0.01
N LEU A 164 14.69 4.85 -1.07
CA LEU A 164 15.33 5.13 -2.37
C LEU A 164 16.38 6.25 -2.25
N GLU A 165 16.07 7.32 -1.53
CA GLU A 165 16.99 8.42 -1.26
C GLU A 165 18.20 7.96 -0.43
N THR A 166 17.96 7.18 0.62
CA THR A 166 19.01 6.73 1.55
C THR A 166 19.95 5.72 0.89
N THR A 167 19.39 4.77 0.13
CA THR A 167 20.16 3.70 -0.52
C THR A 167 20.76 4.11 -1.86
N ARG A 168 20.23 5.18 -2.49
CA ARG A 168 20.54 5.61 -3.86
C ARG A 168 20.29 4.53 -4.92
N MET A 169 19.46 3.54 -4.61
CA MET A 169 19.06 2.48 -5.54
C MET A 169 17.90 2.94 -6.43
N THR A 170 17.79 2.34 -7.62
CA THR A 170 16.53 2.37 -8.36
C THR A 170 15.45 1.57 -7.63
N GLN A 171 14.18 1.86 -7.89
CA GLN A 171 13.06 1.09 -7.33
C GLN A 171 13.19 -0.41 -7.60
N THR A 172 13.67 -0.80 -8.78
CA THR A 172 13.82 -2.22 -9.14
C THR A 172 14.94 -2.88 -8.33
N GLU A 173 16.07 -2.20 -8.14
CA GLU A 173 17.19 -2.71 -7.33
C GLU A 173 16.81 -2.82 -5.85
N LEU A 174 16.12 -1.80 -5.32
CA LEU A 174 15.66 -1.81 -3.94
C LEU A 174 14.69 -2.99 -3.71
N LEU A 175 13.70 -3.19 -4.60
CA LEU A 175 12.76 -4.31 -4.47
C LEU A 175 13.45 -5.67 -4.56
N LYS A 176 14.45 -5.84 -5.44
CA LYS A 176 15.27 -7.06 -5.48
C LYS A 176 16.04 -7.28 -4.18
N SER A 177 16.62 -6.22 -3.65
CA SER A 177 17.42 -6.26 -2.42
C SER A 177 16.56 -6.59 -1.20
N LEU A 178 15.36 -6.02 -1.12
CA LEU A 178 14.40 -6.34 -0.06
C LEU A 178 13.90 -7.77 -0.17
N ILE A 179 13.63 -8.29 -1.36
CA ILE A 179 13.30 -9.72 -1.54
C ILE A 179 14.46 -10.62 -1.09
N ALA A 180 15.70 -10.23 -1.42
CA ALA A 180 16.88 -10.97 -0.98
C ALA A 180 17.05 -10.92 0.55
N GLN A 181 16.72 -9.78 1.19
CA GLN A 181 16.71 -9.64 2.64
C GLN A 181 15.60 -10.48 3.29
N ILE A 182 14.37 -10.44 2.75
CA ILE A 182 13.25 -11.29 3.18
C ILE A 182 13.64 -12.78 3.15
N ARG A 183 14.37 -13.21 2.11
CA ARG A 183 14.86 -14.59 2.02
C ARG A 183 15.73 -14.97 3.24
N LEU A 184 16.65 -14.09 3.64
CA LEU A 184 17.50 -14.31 4.81
C LEU A 184 16.68 -14.32 6.10
N ASP A 185 15.84 -13.30 6.29
CA ASP A 185 15.09 -13.10 7.52
C ASP A 185 13.97 -14.12 7.73
N VAL A 186 13.56 -14.84 6.68
CA VAL A 186 12.42 -15.76 6.75
C VAL A 186 12.78 -17.20 6.42
N LEU A 187 13.65 -17.46 5.45
CA LEU A 187 13.93 -18.81 4.93
C LEU A 187 15.28 -19.37 5.40
N GLU A 188 16.37 -18.60 5.32
CA GLU A 188 17.75 -19.08 5.54
C GLU A 188 18.17 -18.95 7.01
N GLY A 189 17.54 -19.73 7.89
CA GLY A 189 17.82 -19.70 9.35
C GLY A 189 16.98 -18.68 10.11
N GLY A 190 16.46 -17.66 9.41
CA GLY A 190 15.37 -16.80 9.84
C GLY A 190 15.71 -15.86 11.02
N ASN A 191 15.04 -14.72 11.07
CA ASN A 191 15.03 -13.86 12.24
C ASN A 191 13.71 -14.10 13.00
N PRO A 192 13.74 -14.73 14.19
CA PRO A 192 12.51 -15.08 14.92
C PRO A 192 11.62 -13.88 15.24
N ALA A 193 12.22 -12.70 15.48
CA ALA A 193 11.46 -11.48 15.74
C ALA A 193 10.72 -11.01 14.48
N VAL A 194 11.41 -10.95 13.34
CA VAL A 194 10.81 -10.59 12.05
C VAL A 194 9.69 -11.55 11.67
N ILE A 195 9.91 -12.86 11.85
CA ILE A 195 8.90 -13.88 11.56
C ILE A 195 7.68 -13.71 12.49
N ALA A 196 7.89 -13.42 13.78
CA ALA A 196 6.80 -13.20 14.72
C ALA A 196 5.98 -11.95 14.35
N ASP A 197 6.64 -10.84 14.02
CA ASP A 197 6.00 -9.59 13.60
C ASP A 197 5.18 -9.80 12.31
N LEU A 198 5.80 -10.37 11.27
CA LEU A 198 5.13 -10.62 10.00
C LEU A 198 3.93 -11.57 10.18
N ARG A 199 4.05 -12.58 11.05
CA ARG A 199 2.95 -13.49 11.37
C ARG A 199 1.80 -12.77 12.08
N GLN A 200 2.11 -11.89 13.03
CA GLN A 200 1.10 -11.08 13.71
C GLN A 200 0.39 -10.14 12.72
N LEU A 201 1.15 -9.44 11.89
CA LEU A 201 0.60 -8.53 10.88
C LEU A 201 -0.26 -9.27 9.85
N THR A 202 0.20 -10.43 9.37
CA THR A 202 -0.56 -11.24 8.40
C THR A 202 -1.90 -11.70 8.98
N ARG A 203 -1.94 -12.10 10.26
CA ARG A 203 -3.20 -12.46 10.94
C ARG A 203 -4.20 -11.31 11.04
N LEU A 204 -3.72 -10.07 11.15
CA LEU A 204 -4.57 -8.88 11.24
C LEU A 204 -5.05 -8.36 9.87
N ALA A 205 -4.40 -8.81 8.79
CA ALA A 205 -4.66 -8.34 7.44
C ALA A 205 -5.51 -9.31 6.58
N LEU A 206 -5.77 -10.53 7.08
CA LEU A 206 -6.75 -11.48 6.55
C LEU A 206 -8.16 -11.07 6.99
#